data_AF-A0A8H5RUX6-F1
#
_entry.id   AF-A0A8H5RUX6-F1
#
_cell.length_a   1.000
_cell.length_b   1.000
_cell.length_c   1.000
_cell.angle_alpha   90.00
_cell.angle_beta   90.00
_cell.angle_gamma   90.00
#
_symmetry.space_group_name_H-M   'P 1'
#
loop_
_entity.id
_entity.type
_entity.pdbx_description
1 polymer ?
#
loop_
_entity_poly.entity_id
_entity_poly.type
_entity_poly.pdbx_seq_one_letter_code
_entity_poly.pdbx_strand_id
1 'polypeptide(L)'
;MTCVTGHLTNVDFTQAHKNWYQPPPESLFTAPIVTTISEDKKTIAQNLESQARYAQALVIWTDCDREGEHIGNEIVEAARKGKPGIQVLRARFSNVERAHVISAAKNLATLDERQVHAVSARIELDLRIGYAFTRFLTNNLRPLGGPMEKLTLSYGSCQFPTLGFVVDRYFRVKNFVPEPFWSIKLMHTRDGKKVDFFWLRNRLFDRMSTVILYERCLAAKTATVTKVQQKPTRKFKPLPLTTVELQKAATRLLQMSGQQAMTIAEGLYNKGFISYPRTETDRFDKGMNLRALVEKQTSDQRWGPFAQNLASGAFKQPREGRHDDKAHPPIHPITYASPSVLSRDEARLYEYVARRFLACCSDDAHGMATDVELEFGGERFNAYGVIVLERNYLDVFIYEKWNNTVELPKFTEGERFQPTEAMMTEGKTTAPGYLTEADLIALMDANGIGTDATMAEHIQKIQDREYVATISRSGQTSAGDEDADTSTSTRGRGRGRGGRGVRGGRGGSSSSGGRGGLKVFVPTQLGVALILGFDRMNFETSLGKPFLRKEMEIKMKAICEGRTNKEVVLRESLAQYKQVFEQSQQKLGVLRTACREFVFGS
;
A
#
# COMPACT_ATOMS: atom_id res chain seq x y z
N MET A 1 3.37 -21.60 30.91
CA MET A 1 3.11 -20.92 29.62
C MET A 1 4.26 -21.25 28.69
N THR A 2 4.00 -21.61 27.44
CA THR A 2 5.02 -21.89 26.40
C THR A 2 4.59 -21.21 25.10
N CYS A 3 5.47 -21.16 24.09
CA CYS A 3 5.17 -20.55 22.79
C CYS A 3 5.54 -21.48 21.62
N VAL A 4 5.13 -21.06 20.43
CA VAL A 4 5.56 -21.60 19.13
C VAL A 4 6.26 -20.50 18.33
N THR A 5 6.86 -20.85 17.19
CA THR A 5 7.52 -19.89 16.29
C THR A 5 6.85 -19.92 14.91
N GLY A 6 5.66 -19.31 14.83
CA GLY A 6 4.79 -19.38 13.65
C GLY A 6 4.13 -20.75 13.49
N HIS A 7 3.85 -21.14 12.25
CA HIS A 7 3.31 -22.46 11.91
C HIS A 7 4.22 -23.60 12.40
N LEU A 8 3.59 -24.63 12.98
CA LEU A 8 4.21 -25.90 13.35
C LEU A 8 4.24 -26.88 12.19
N THR A 9 3.25 -26.79 11.30
CA THR A 9 3.05 -27.75 10.21
C THR A 9 3.41 -27.16 8.85
N ASN A 10 3.68 -28.06 7.91
CA ASN A 10 3.76 -27.77 6.50
C ASN A 10 2.87 -28.77 5.75
N VAL A 11 2.14 -28.27 4.75
CA VAL A 11 1.33 -29.09 3.84
C VAL A 11 2.14 -29.31 2.56
N ASP A 12 2.31 -30.57 2.17
CA ASP A 12 3.06 -30.94 0.96
C ASP A 12 2.37 -32.12 0.27
N PHE A 13 2.78 -32.41 -0.96
CA PHE A 13 2.34 -33.63 -1.64
C PHE A 13 3.06 -34.87 -1.08
N THR A 14 2.41 -36.03 -1.23
CA THR A 14 3.04 -37.33 -0.97
C THR A 14 4.34 -37.53 -1.76
N GLN A 15 5.23 -38.41 -1.27
CA GLN A 15 6.52 -38.68 -1.91
C GLN A 15 6.40 -39.05 -3.40
N ALA A 16 5.34 -39.77 -3.78
CA ALA A 16 5.05 -40.15 -5.17
C ALA A 16 4.85 -38.95 -6.11
N HIS A 17 4.55 -37.77 -5.57
CA HIS A 17 4.24 -36.55 -6.33
C HIS A 17 5.30 -35.46 -6.12
N LYS A 18 6.43 -35.73 -5.45
CA LYS A 18 7.50 -34.74 -5.24
C LYS A 18 8.42 -34.56 -6.45
N ASN A 19 8.53 -35.56 -7.31
CA ASN A 19 9.34 -35.46 -8.54
C ASN A 19 8.74 -34.41 -9.49
N TRP A 20 9.59 -33.58 -10.09
CA TRP A 20 9.18 -32.46 -10.95
C TRP A 20 8.55 -32.88 -12.29
N TYR A 21 8.90 -34.08 -12.78
CA TYR A 21 8.56 -34.54 -14.13
C TYR A 21 7.43 -35.56 -14.15
N GLN A 22 7.34 -36.43 -13.14
CA GLN A 22 6.31 -37.46 -13.05
C GLN A 22 5.75 -37.56 -11.61
N PRO A 23 4.43 -37.76 -11.44
CA PRO A 23 3.37 -37.74 -12.46
C PRO A 23 3.19 -36.35 -13.10
N PRO A 24 2.46 -36.23 -14.24
CA PRO A 24 2.34 -34.97 -14.97
C PRO A 24 1.71 -33.87 -14.09
N PRO A 25 2.01 -32.59 -14.33
CA PRO A 25 1.58 -31.52 -13.43
C PRO A 25 0.06 -31.41 -13.25
N GLU A 26 -0.78 -31.79 -14.23
CA GLU A 26 -2.24 -31.82 -14.04
C GLU A 26 -2.72 -32.76 -12.92
N SER A 27 -1.94 -33.79 -12.58
CA SER A 27 -2.29 -34.73 -11.51
C SER A 27 -2.30 -34.06 -10.12
N LEU A 28 -1.58 -32.94 -9.96
CA LEU A 28 -1.45 -32.24 -8.68
C LEU A 28 -2.76 -31.57 -8.21
N PHE A 29 -3.70 -31.34 -9.13
CA PHE A 29 -5.04 -30.86 -8.77
C PHE A 29 -5.82 -31.85 -7.89
N THR A 30 -5.54 -33.16 -8.02
CA THR A 30 -6.23 -34.23 -7.27
C THR A 30 -5.28 -35.07 -6.41
N ALA A 31 -3.97 -34.86 -6.52
CA ALA A 31 -2.96 -35.62 -5.78
C ALA A 31 -3.18 -35.57 -4.26
N PRO A 32 -2.91 -36.66 -3.53
CA PRO A 32 -2.99 -36.66 -2.07
C PRO A 32 -1.93 -35.74 -1.47
N ILE A 33 -2.35 -34.92 -0.51
CA ILE A 33 -1.52 -34.05 0.31
C ILE A 33 -1.34 -34.64 1.70
N VAL A 34 -0.26 -34.28 2.38
CA VAL A 34 0.07 -34.69 3.74
C VAL A 34 0.44 -33.46 4.55
N THR A 35 -0.01 -33.40 5.80
CA THR A 35 0.41 -32.40 6.77
C THR A 35 1.47 -33.01 7.67
N THR A 36 2.64 -32.37 7.73
CA THR A 36 3.78 -32.85 8.54
C THR A 36 4.29 -31.74 9.45
N ILE A 37 4.77 -32.10 10.64
CA ILE A 37 5.50 -31.14 11.49
C ILE A 37 6.81 -30.78 10.79
N SER A 38 7.05 -29.49 10.61
CA SER A 38 8.29 -28.98 10.01
C SER A 38 9.50 -29.44 10.82
N GLU A 39 10.60 -29.76 10.14
CA GLU A 39 11.80 -30.34 10.78
C GLU A 39 12.33 -29.50 11.94
N ASP A 40 12.39 -28.17 11.76
CA ASP A 40 12.83 -27.21 12.78
C ASP A 40 11.82 -27.02 13.93
N LYS A 41 10.61 -27.55 13.80
CA LYS A 41 9.51 -27.43 14.77
C LYS A 41 9.25 -28.70 15.57
N LYS A 42 9.92 -29.83 15.25
CA LYS A 42 9.71 -31.13 15.92
C LYS A 42 9.87 -31.04 17.45
N THR A 43 10.92 -30.37 17.93
CA THR A 43 11.16 -30.18 19.36
C THR A 43 10.04 -29.40 20.05
N ILE A 44 9.51 -28.37 19.38
CA ILE A 44 8.38 -27.58 19.90
C ILE A 44 7.12 -28.44 19.97
N ALA A 45 6.82 -29.22 18.93
CA ALA A 45 5.67 -30.11 18.91
C ALA A 45 5.76 -31.21 19.99
N GLN A 46 6.93 -31.81 20.18
CA GLN A 46 7.18 -32.78 21.25
C GLN A 46 7.02 -32.17 22.64
N ASN A 47 7.45 -30.91 22.83
CA ASN A 47 7.22 -30.19 24.07
C ASN A 47 5.72 -29.97 24.32
N LEU A 48 4.95 -29.54 23.31
CA LEU A 48 3.49 -29.39 23.43
C LEU A 48 2.82 -30.70 23.81
N GLU A 49 3.17 -31.80 23.13
CA GLU A 49 2.66 -33.13 23.43
C GLU A 49 2.96 -33.54 24.87
N SER A 50 4.20 -33.33 25.32
CA SER A 50 4.66 -33.72 26.65
C SER A 50 3.97 -32.89 27.75
N GLN A 51 3.87 -31.57 27.58
CA GLN A 51 3.20 -30.69 28.54
C GLN A 51 1.70 -30.97 28.62
N ALA A 52 1.04 -31.30 27.51
CA ALA A 52 -0.38 -31.60 27.47
C ALA A 52 -0.78 -32.78 28.36
N ARG A 53 0.11 -33.78 28.56
CA ARG A 53 -0.13 -34.93 29.45
C ARG A 53 -0.39 -34.51 30.90
N TYR A 54 0.22 -33.42 31.35
CA TYR A 54 0.13 -32.91 32.71
C TYR A 54 -0.89 -31.78 32.89
N ALA A 55 -1.51 -31.30 31.81
CA ALA A 55 -2.45 -30.18 31.82
C ALA A 55 -3.91 -30.66 31.76
N GLN A 56 -4.82 -29.95 32.43
CA GLN A 56 -6.27 -30.19 32.33
C GLN A 56 -6.89 -29.40 31.17
N ALA A 57 -6.36 -28.21 30.87
CA ALA A 57 -6.82 -27.34 29.82
C ALA A 57 -5.66 -26.73 29.03
N LEU A 58 -5.91 -26.45 27.75
CA LEU A 58 -5.05 -25.73 26.83
C LEU A 58 -5.74 -24.42 26.45
N VAL A 59 -5.10 -23.29 26.74
CA VAL A 59 -5.59 -21.97 26.34
C VAL A 59 -4.70 -21.44 25.21
N ILE A 60 -5.29 -21.19 24.04
CA ILE A 60 -4.60 -20.66 22.86
C ILE A 60 -4.49 -19.13 22.98
N TRP A 61 -3.25 -18.64 22.88
CA TRP A 61 -2.85 -17.22 22.97
C TRP A 61 -2.13 -16.73 21.71
N THR A 62 -2.32 -17.40 20.57
CA THR A 62 -1.84 -16.91 19.27
C THR A 62 -2.47 -15.54 18.94
N ASP A 63 -1.89 -14.80 18.00
CA ASP A 63 -2.49 -13.54 17.57
C ASP A 63 -3.92 -13.74 17.04
N CYS A 64 -4.78 -12.73 17.14
CA CYS A 64 -6.23 -12.87 16.92
C CYS A 64 -6.66 -12.62 15.46
N ASP A 65 -5.84 -13.04 14.50
CA ASP A 65 -6.17 -13.08 13.08
C ASP A 65 -6.45 -14.52 12.59
N ARG A 66 -6.76 -14.65 11.29
CA ARG A 66 -7.08 -15.95 10.68
C ARG A 66 -5.89 -16.92 10.77
N GLU A 67 -4.66 -16.43 10.53
CA GLU A 67 -3.45 -17.25 10.64
C GLU A 67 -3.23 -17.74 12.07
N GLY A 68 -3.44 -16.87 13.06
CA GLY A 68 -3.34 -17.22 14.47
C GLY A 68 -4.38 -18.25 14.92
N GLU A 69 -5.60 -18.25 14.36
CA GLU A 69 -6.56 -19.34 14.58
C GLU A 69 -6.05 -20.66 14.02
N HIS A 70 -5.50 -20.65 12.79
CA HIS A 70 -4.96 -21.85 12.16
C HIS A 70 -3.76 -22.43 12.92
N ILE A 71 -2.80 -21.59 13.33
CA ILE A 71 -1.68 -21.98 14.20
C ILE A 71 -2.21 -22.51 15.55
N GLY A 72 -3.27 -21.90 16.08
CA GLY A 72 -3.98 -22.38 17.26
C GLY A 72 -4.44 -23.83 17.10
N ASN A 73 -5.00 -24.18 15.94
CA ASN A 73 -5.41 -25.55 15.64
C ASN A 73 -4.21 -26.51 15.53
N GLU A 74 -3.10 -26.11 14.90
CA GLU A 74 -1.88 -26.93 14.85
C GLU A 74 -1.36 -27.26 16.27
N ILE A 75 -1.41 -26.29 17.19
CA ILE A 75 -1.06 -26.49 18.60
C ILE A 75 -2.01 -27.50 19.25
N VAL A 76 -3.32 -27.39 19.00
CA VAL A 76 -4.33 -28.33 19.50
C VAL A 76 -4.07 -29.75 19.01
N GLU A 77 -3.79 -29.92 17.71
CA GLU A 77 -3.47 -31.23 17.13
C GLU A 77 -2.21 -31.84 17.76
N ALA A 78 -1.15 -31.04 17.95
CA ALA A 78 0.07 -31.48 18.62
C ALA A 78 -0.19 -31.88 20.09
N ALA A 79 -0.94 -31.08 20.84
CA ALA A 79 -1.27 -31.34 22.24
C ALA A 79 -2.15 -32.59 22.41
N ARG A 80 -3.12 -32.79 21.52
CA ARG A 80 -4.05 -33.95 21.55
C ARG A 80 -3.35 -35.29 21.32
N LYS A 81 -2.16 -35.32 20.71
CA LYS A 81 -1.32 -36.54 20.68
C LYS A 81 -0.92 -37.00 22.08
N GLY A 82 -0.69 -36.07 23.00
CA GLY A 82 -0.35 -36.35 24.40
C GLY A 82 -1.59 -36.56 25.27
N LYS A 83 -2.67 -35.82 25.01
CA LYS A 83 -3.94 -35.92 25.74
C LYS A 83 -5.15 -35.66 24.83
N PRO A 84 -5.75 -36.70 24.23
CA PRO A 84 -6.82 -36.54 23.22
C PRO A 84 -8.04 -35.72 23.69
N GLY A 85 -8.42 -35.86 24.96
CA GLY A 85 -9.57 -35.16 25.56
C GLY A 85 -9.23 -33.86 26.29
N ILE A 86 -8.09 -33.21 26.01
CA ILE A 86 -7.75 -31.93 26.67
C ILE A 86 -8.78 -30.85 26.32
N GLN A 87 -9.23 -30.10 27.34
CA GLN A 87 -10.14 -28.98 27.12
C GLN A 87 -9.39 -27.86 26.37
N VAL A 88 -9.99 -27.34 25.29
CA VAL A 88 -9.40 -26.27 24.47
C VAL A 88 -10.18 -24.98 24.66
N LEU A 89 -9.48 -23.90 24.95
CA LEU A 89 -10.00 -22.55 25.15
C LEU A 89 -9.19 -21.55 24.33
N ARG A 90 -9.76 -20.40 24.00
CA ARG A 90 -9.14 -19.36 23.15
C ARG A 90 -9.21 -18.00 23.84
N ALA A 91 -8.06 -17.39 24.10
CA ALA A 91 -7.99 -16.01 24.56
C ALA A 91 -8.07 -15.05 23.36
N ARG A 92 -8.89 -13.99 23.47
CA ARG A 92 -9.06 -12.94 22.45
C ARG A 92 -8.50 -11.61 22.94
N PHE A 93 -7.57 -11.02 22.19
CA PHE A 93 -6.89 -9.77 22.55
C PHE A 93 -6.40 -9.04 21.29
N SER A 94 -6.20 -7.72 21.42
CA SER A 94 -5.76 -6.85 20.32
C SER A 94 -4.54 -5.98 20.69
N ASN A 95 -4.02 -6.16 21.90
CA ASN A 95 -2.76 -5.59 22.40
C ASN A 95 -2.31 -6.40 23.62
N VAL A 96 -1.04 -6.21 24.02
CA VAL A 96 -0.41 -6.95 25.13
C VAL A 96 -0.39 -6.17 26.45
N GLU A 97 -1.23 -5.14 26.61
CA GLU A 97 -1.33 -4.41 27.88
C GLU A 97 -1.92 -5.32 28.97
N ARG A 98 -1.39 -5.23 30.20
CA ARG A 98 -1.78 -6.10 31.33
C ARG A 98 -3.28 -6.17 31.54
N ALA A 99 -3.98 -5.04 31.51
CA ALA A 99 -5.43 -4.99 31.70
C ALA A 99 -6.17 -5.78 30.62
N HIS A 100 -5.71 -5.71 29.37
CA HIS A 100 -6.32 -6.39 28.24
C HIS A 100 -6.08 -7.90 28.30
N VAL A 101 -4.86 -8.33 28.64
CA VAL A 101 -4.52 -9.74 28.83
C VAL A 101 -5.32 -10.36 29.98
N ILE A 102 -5.48 -9.65 31.11
CA ILE A 102 -6.31 -10.13 32.23
C ILE A 102 -7.78 -10.22 31.81
N SER A 103 -8.29 -9.25 31.05
CA SER A 103 -9.66 -9.30 30.52
C SER A 103 -9.86 -10.51 29.60
N ALA A 104 -8.92 -10.76 28.69
CA ALA A 104 -8.94 -11.92 27.79
C ALA A 104 -8.94 -13.24 28.57
N ALA A 105 -8.12 -13.35 29.62
CA ALA A 105 -8.05 -14.55 30.47
C ALA A 105 -9.36 -14.80 31.24
N LYS A 106 -10.14 -13.76 31.55
CA LYS A 106 -11.44 -13.87 32.21
C LYS A 106 -12.59 -14.19 31.24
N ASN A 107 -12.42 -13.91 29.95
CA ASN A 107 -13.45 -14.04 28.91
C ASN A 107 -12.96 -14.97 27.79
N LEU A 108 -12.63 -16.21 28.15
CA LEU A 108 -12.15 -17.20 27.19
C LEU A 108 -13.29 -17.66 26.27
N ALA A 109 -12.97 -17.81 24.99
CA ALA A 109 -13.87 -18.28 23.94
C ALA A 109 -13.46 -19.68 23.44
N THR A 110 -14.13 -20.17 22.41
CA THR A 110 -13.72 -21.34 21.63
C THR A 110 -12.83 -20.93 20.45
N LEU A 111 -11.99 -21.85 19.99
CA LEU A 111 -11.25 -21.68 18.74
C LEU A 111 -12.24 -21.64 17.57
N ASP A 112 -12.00 -20.77 16.58
CA ASP A 112 -12.90 -20.59 15.44
C ASP A 112 -12.52 -21.52 14.28
N GLU A 113 -13.14 -22.70 14.26
CA GLU A 113 -12.99 -23.72 13.21
C GLU A 113 -13.22 -23.17 11.80
N ARG A 114 -14.08 -22.16 11.62
CA ARG A 114 -14.36 -21.60 10.28
C ARG A 114 -13.15 -20.82 9.76
N GLN A 115 -12.50 -20.05 10.63
CA GLN A 115 -11.27 -19.35 10.27
C GLN A 115 -10.12 -20.34 9.98
N VAL A 116 -10.01 -21.40 10.80
CA VAL A 116 -9.06 -22.50 10.57
C VAL A 116 -9.26 -23.12 9.18
N HIS A 117 -10.51 -23.41 8.82
CA HIS A 117 -10.88 -23.98 7.53
C HIS A 117 -10.61 -23.04 6.36
N ALA A 118 -10.84 -21.73 6.52
CA ALA A 118 -10.53 -20.75 5.47
C ALA A 118 -9.02 -20.70 5.18
N VAL A 119 -8.18 -20.62 6.22
CA VAL A 119 -6.72 -20.65 6.04
C VAL A 119 -6.26 -21.98 5.45
N SER A 120 -6.80 -23.10 5.94
CA SER A 120 -6.48 -24.43 5.40
C SER A 120 -6.87 -24.57 3.91
N ALA A 121 -8.03 -24.04 3.50
CA ALA A 121 -8.45 -24.00 2.11
C ALA A 121 -7.48 -23.16 1.25
N ARG A 122 -7.10 -21.97 1.74
CA ARG A 122 -6.13 -21.08 1.06
C ARG A 122 -4.77 -21.77 0.87
N ILE A 123 -4.22 -22.38 1.91
CA ILE A 123 -2.95 -23.11 1.87
C ILE A 123 -3.01 -24.23 0.81
N GLU A 124 -4.08 -25.02 0.81
CA GLU A 124 -4.25 -26.12 -0.15
C GLU A 124 -4.42 -25.63 -1.59
N LEU A 125 -5.21 -24.57 -1.83
CA LEU A 125 -5.37 -23.97 -3.15
C LEU A 125 -4.04 -23.42 -3.67
N ASP A 126 -3.33 -22.64 -2.85
CA ASP A 126 -2.05 -22.04 -3.23
C ASP A 126 -0.98 -23.12 -3.47
N LEU A 127 -0.96 -24.22 -2.70
CA LEU A 127 -0.10 -25.38 -2.93
C LEU A 127 -0.41 -26.04 -4.28
N ARG A 128 -1.67 -26.43 -4.51
CA ARG A 128 -2.08 -27.19 -5.70
C ARG A 128 -1.88 -26.39 -6.97
N ILE A 129 -2.45 -25.18 -7.01
CA ILE A 129 -2.38 -24.29 -8.17
C ILE A 129 -0.93 -23.84 -8.39
N GLY A 130 -0.25 -23.43 -7.32
CA GLY A 130 1.14 -22.97 -7.38
C GLY A 130 2.07 -24.04 -7.95
N TYR A 131 2.04 -25.26 -7.42
CA TYR A 131 2.90 -26.34 -7.91
C TYR A 131 2.54 -26.80 -9.31
N ALA A 132 1.25 -26.95 -9.63
CA ALA A 132 0.82 -27.38 -10.97
C ALA A 132 1.34 -26.42 -12.05
N PHE A 133 1.04 -25.12 -11.92
CA PHE A 133 1.51 -24.12 -12.89
C PHE A 133 3.02 -23.91 -12.83
N THR A 134 3.65 -23.93 -11.65
CA THR A 134 5.12 -23.78 -11.54
C THR A 134 5.85 -24.92 -12.26
N ARG A 135 5.42 -26.18 -12.08
CA ARG A 135 6.01 -27.32 -12.79
C ARG A 135 5.73 -27.23 -14.28
N PHE A 136 4.52 -26.88 -14.68
CA PHE A 136 4.19 -26.65 -16.08
C PHE A 136 5.10 -25.61 -16.74
N LEU A 137 5.24 -24.42 -16.14
CA LEU A 137 6.10 -23.36 -16.66
C LEU A 137 7.57 -23.79 -16.69
N THR A 138 8.06 -24.28 -15.56
CA THR A 138 9.47 -24.66 -15.40
C THR A 138 9.85 -25.78 -16.37
N ASN A 139 9.07 -26.85 -16.47
CA ASN A 139 9.38 -27.99 -17.34
C ASN A 139 9.29 -27.64 -18.83
N ASN A 140 8.42 -26.70 -19.21
CA ASN A 140 8.18 -26.40 -20.62
C ASN A 140 8.96 -25.21 -21.18
N LEU A 141 9.43 -24.31 -20.31
CA LEU A 141 10.15 -23.10 -20.71
C LEU A 141 11.65 -23.16 -20.41
N ARG A 142 12.11 -23.90 -19.38
CA ARG A 142 13.56 -24.13 -19.16
C ARG A 142 14.27 -24.72 -20.40
N PRO A 143 13.69 -25.66 -21.16
CA PRO A 143 14.33 -26.20 -22.37
C PRO A 143 14.55 -25.17 -23.48
N LEU A 144 13.97 -23.96 -23.40
CA LEU A 144 14.29 -22.87 -24.32
C LEU A 144 15.71 -22.31 -24.08
N GLY A 145 16.33 -22.61 -22.94
CA GLY A 145 17.71 -22.23 -22.61
C GLY A 145 17.84 -20.78 -22.12
N GLY A 146 19.06 -20.24 -22.25
CA GLY A 146 19.39 -18.85 -21.93
C GLY A 146 19.12 -18.48 -20.46
N PRO A 147 18.59 -17.26 -20.18
CA PRO A 147 18.35 -16.80 -18.81
C PRO A 147 17.43 -17.71 -17.98
N MET A 148 16.61 -18.55 -18.62
CA MET A 148 15.64 -19.41 -17.93
C MET A 148 16.21 -20.76 -17.50
N GLU A 149 17.36 -21.20 -18.03
CA GLU A 149 17.87 -22.57 -17.86
C GLU A 149 18.01 -22.99 -16.39
N LYS A 150 18.36 -22.05 -15.51
CA LYS A 150 18.58 -22.28 -14.07
C LYS A 150 17.45 -21.74 -13.19
N LEU A 151 16.42 -21.14 -13.77
CA LEU A 151 15.35 -20.50 -13.02
C LEU A 151 14.22 -21.47 -12.70
N THR A 152 13.70 -21.36 -11.48
CA THR A 152 12.38 -21.91 -11.14
C THR A 152 11.32 -20.88 -11.54
N LEU A 153 10.58 -21.17 -12.59
CA LEU A 153 9.54 -20.28 -13.13
C LEU A 153 8.26 -20.52 -12.34
N SER A 154 8.11 -19.78 -11.24
CA SER A 154 6.98 -19.93 -10.33
C SER A 154 5.71 -19.22 -10.79
N TYR A 155 4.59 -19.89 -10.60
CA TYR A 155 3.27 -19.28 -10.62
C TYR A 155 2.70 -19.23 -9.20
N GLY A 156 1.97 -18.15 -8.88
CA GLY A 156 1.17 -18.04 -7.67
C GLY A 156 -0.13 -17.31 -7.98
N SER A 157 -1.24 -17.79 -7.43
CA SER A 157 -2.60 -17.32 -7.73
C SER A 157 -2.77 -15.80 -7.48
N CYS A 158 -2.09 -15.23 -6.48
CA CYS A 158 -2.04 -13.78 -6.22
C CYS A 158 -0.78 -13.10 -6.78
N GLN A 159 0.35 -13.81 -6.82
CA GLN A 159 1.62 -13.30 -7.37
C GLN A 159 1.47 -12.88 -8.84
N PHE A 160 0.78 -13.69 -9.64
CA PHE A 160 0.65 -13.49 -11.08
C PHE A 160 -0.20 -12.26 -11.47
N PRO A 161 -1.41 -12.02 -10.90
CA PRO A 161 -2.14 -10.78 -11.15
C PRO A 161 -1.44 -9.54 -10.59
N THR A 162 -0.67 -9.67 -9.50
CA THR A 162 0.16 -8.57 -8.97
C THR A 162 1.22 -8.14 -9.99
N LEU A 163 1.90 -9.11 -10.63
CA LEU A 163 2.79 -8.86 -11.76
C LEU A 163 2.02 -8.26 -12.96
N GLY A 164 0.80 -8.73 -13.21
CA GLY A 164 -0.09 -8.21 -14.25
C GLY A 164 -0.32 -6.70 -14.15
N PHE A 165 -0.51 -6.14 -12.96
CA PHE A 165 -0.63 -4.69 -12.77
C PHE A 165 0.64 -3.93 -13.19
N VAL A 166 1.81 -4.47 -12.86
CA VAL A 166 3.10 -3.85 -13.22
C VAL A 166 3.32 -3.88 -14.73
N VAL A 167 3.04 -5.01 -15.38
CA VAL A 167 3.16 -5.16 -16.84
C VAL A 167 2.15 -4.26 -17.57
N ASP A 168 0.90 -4.21 -17.11
CA ASP A 168 -0.13 -3.32 -17.67
C ASP A 168 0.31 -1.85 -17.61
N ARG A 169 0.79 -1.38 -16.43
CA ARG A 169 1.31 -0.01 -16.31
C ARG A 169 2.50 0.20 -17.22
N TYR A 170 3.45 -0.73 -17.29
CA TYR A 170 4.64 -0.61 -18.12
C TYR A 170 4.29 -0.34 -19.59
N PHE A 171 3.36 -1.10 -20.17
CA PHE A 171 2.94 -0.86 -21.56
C PHE A 171 2.11 0.40 -21.73
N ARG A 172 1.31 0.82 -20.73
CA ARG A 172 0.67 2.14 -20.77
C ARG A 172 1.67 3.29 -20.80
N VAL A 173 2.84 3.14 -20.17
CA VAL A 173 3.92 4.12 -20.25
C VAL A 173 4.64 4.02 -21.59
N LYS A 174 5.07 2.81 -21.98
CA LYS A 174 5.88 2.56 -23.18
C LYS A 174 5.16 2.92 -24.48
N ASN A 175 3.87 2.61 -24.56
CA ASN A 175 3.07 2.82 -25.77
C ASN A 175 2.33 4.18 -25.77
N PHE A 176 2.60 5.03 -24.78
CA PHE A 176 2.00 6.35 -24.71
C PHE A 176 2.52 7.25 -25.83
N VAL A 177 1.61 7.84 -26.61
CA VAL A 177 1.94 8.83 -27.63
C VAL A 177 1.55 10.21 -27.10
N PRO A 178 2.52 11.10 -26.79
CA PRO A 178 2.22 12.46 -26.35
C PRO A 178 1.46 13.25 -27.41
N GLU A 179 0.35 13.86 -27.01
CA GLU A 179 -0.44 14.75 -27.85
C GLU A 179 -0.17 16.21 -27.44
N PRO A 180 0.16 17.09 -28.40
CA PRO A 180 0.29 18.51 -28.13
C PRO A 180 -1.09 19.10 -27.82
N PHE A 181 -1.13 20.04 -26.88
CA PHE A 181 -2.32 20.79 -26.53
C PHE A 181 -1.99 22.25 -26.30
N TRP A 182 -3.01 23.10 -26.42
CA TRP A 182 -2.92 24.53 -26.17
C TRP A 182 -3.95 24.95 -25.14
N SER A 183 -3.59 25.95 -24.35
CA SER A 183 -4.47 26.56 -23.35
C SER A 183 -4.24 28.07 -23.34
N ILE A 184 -5.21 28.81 -22.82
CA ILE A 184 -5.10 30.26 -22.63
C ILE A 184 -4.82 30.48 -21.14
N LYS A 185 -3.67 31.07 -20.81
CA LYS A 185 -3.31 31.48 -19.45
C LYS A 185 -3.54 32.96 -19.31
N LEU A 186 -4.26 33.35 -18.26
CA LEU A 186 -4.42 34.75 -17.86
C LEU A 186 -3.75 34.96 -16.51
N MET A 187 -3.02 36.06 -16.37
CA MET A 187 -2.45 36.48 -15.10
C MET A 187 -2.78 37.96 -14.85
N HIS A 188 -3.13 38.28 -13.61
CA HIS A 188 -3.34 39.64 -13.19
C HIS A 188 -2.60 39.92 -11.89
N THR A 189 -1.88 41.05 -11.84
CA THR A 189 -1.20 41.53 -10.64
C THR A 189 -2.06 42.61 -9.98
N ARG A 190 -2.45 42.39 -8.72
CA ARG A 190 -3.17 43.38 -7.89
C ARG A 190 -2.66 43.32 -6.46
N ASP A 191 -2.49 44.47 -5.82
CA ASP A 191 -2.01 44.60 -4.43
C ASP A 191 -0.68 43.86 -4.19
N GLY A 192 0.21 43.87 -5.18
CA GLY A 192 1.49 43.14 -5.14
C GLY A 192 1.37 41.61 -5.26
N LYS A 193 0.16 41.08 -5.45
CA LYS A 193 -0.12 39.64 -5.61
C LYS A 193 -0.37 39.30 -7.08
N LYS A 194 0.30 38.25 -7.57
CA LYS A 194 0.02 37.67 -8.90
C LYS A 194 -1.06 36.61 -8.76
N VAL A 195 -2.09 36.68 -9.61
CA VAL A 195 -3.16 35.70 -9.68
C VAL A 195 -3.21 35.09 -11.06
N ASP A 196 -3.03 33.78 -11.13
CA ASP A 196 -3.27 32.99 -12.33
C ASP A 196 -4.75 32.60 -12.41
N PHE A 197 -5.37 32.89 -13.55
CA PHE A 197 -6.72 32.46 -13.89
C PHE A 197 -6.63 31.35 -14.94
N PHE A 198 -7.17 30.19 -14.59
CA PHE A 198 -7.15 28.99 -15.42
C PHE A 198 -8.38 28.94 -16.32
N TRP A 199 -8.16 28.67 -17.61
CA TRP A 199 -9.23 28.57 -18.59
C TRP A 199 -10.20 27.42 -18.26
N LEU A 200 -11.50 27.69 -18.25
CA LEU A 200 -12.50 26.69 -17.88
C LEU A 200 -12.67 25.56 -18.91
N ARG A 201 -12.20 25.77 -20.15
CA ARG A 201 -12.08 24.66 -21.13
C ARG A 201 -10.88 23.75 -20.85
N ASN A 202 -10.05 24.09 -19.85
CA ASN A 202 -8.78 23.47 -19.51
C ASN A 202 -7.74 23.59 -20.64
N ARG A 203 -7.91 22.84 -21.72
CA ARG A 203 -7.01 22.80 -22.88
C ARG A 203 -7.74 22.26 -24.11
N LEU A 204 -7.24 22.60 -25.30
CA LEU A 204 -7.68 22.05 -26.57
C LEU A 204 -6.51 21.37 -27.30
N PHE A 205 -6.82 20.33 -28.07
CA PHE A 205 -5.85 19.60 -28.90
C PHE A 205 -5.80 20.12 -30.36
N ASP A 206 -6.50 21.23 -30.64
CA ASP A 206 -6.45 21.92 -31.92
C ASP A 206 -5.92 23.34 -31.75
N ARG A 207 -4.80 23.62 -32.42
CA ARG A 207 -4.11 24.91 -32.32
C ARG A 207 -4.97 26.03 -32.90
N MET A 208 -5.59 25.81 -34.06
CA MET A 208 -6.32 26.86 -34.78
C MET A 208 -7.55 27.32 -34.01
N SER A 209 -8.30 26.38 -33.42
CA SER A 209 -9.42 26.66 -32.54
C SER A 209 -8.97 27.50 -31.34
N THR A 210 -7.83 27.15 -30.72
CA THR A 210 -7.31 27.91 -29.57
C THR A 210 -6.89 29.32 -29.98
N VAL A 211 -6.24 29.47 -31.14
CA VAL A 211 -5.85 30.79 -31.70
C VAL A 211 -7.07 31.67 -31.92
N ILE A 212 -8.14 31.16 -32.53
CA ILE A 212 -9.37 31.93 -32.77
C ILE A 212 -9.99 32.41 -31.45
N LEU A 213 -10.04 31.55 -30.44
CA LEU A 213 -10.57 31.91 -29.12
C LEU A 213 -9.67 32.92 -28.41
N TYR A 214 -8.35 32.79 -28.54
CA TYR A 214 -7.37 33.70 -27.98
C TYR A 214 -7.39 35.08 -28.66
N GLU A 215 -7.56 35.16 -29.97
CA GLU A 215 -7.72 36.43 -30.69
C GLU A 215 -8.97 37.19 -30.23
N ARG A 216 -10.08 36.48 -29.98
CA ARG A 216 -11.29 37.06 -29.38
C ARG A 216 -11.04 37.62 -27.99
N CYS A 217 -10.24 36.92 -27.18
CA CYS A 217 -9.79 37.39 -25.88
C CYS A 217 -9.02 38.72 -26.02
N LEU A 218 -8.00 38.76 -26.86
CA LEU A 218 -7.19 39.96 -27.09
C LEU A 218 -8.02 41.15 -27.63
N ALA A 219 -8.96 40.88 -28.54
CA ALA A 219 -9.85 41.91 -29.09
C ALA A 219 -10.76 42.55 -28.04
N ALA A 220 -11.16 41.80 -27.01
CA ALA A 220 -12.01 42.30 -25.93
C ALA A 220 -11.31 43.29 -24.99
N LYS A 221 -9.96 43.25 -24.89
CA LYS A 221 -9.07 44.09 -24.06
C LYS A 221 -9.27 44.01 -22.54
N THR A 222 -10.51 43.92 -22.05
CA THR A 222 -10.86 43.85 -20.63
C THR A 222 -11.60 42.57 -20.30
N ALA A 223 -11.23 41.94 -19.18
CA ALA A 223 -11.99 40.88 -18.53
C ALA A 223 -13.06 41.48 -17.61
N THR A 224 -14.19 40.80 -17.48
CA THR A 224 -15.25 41.14 -16.51
C THR A 224 -15.35 40.03 -15.47
N VAL A 225 -15.32 40.38 -14.19
CA VAL A 225 -15.58 39.41 -13.12
C VAL A 225 -17.06 39.03 -13.13
N THR A 226 -17.35 37.76 -13.35
CA THR A 226 -18.72 37.24 -13.47
C THR A 226 -19.22 36.58 -12.20
N LYS A 227 -18.31 36.19 -11.29
CA LYS A 227 -18.66 35.58 -10.01
C LYS A 227 -17.53 35.78 -9.01
N VAL A 228 -17.89 36.16 -7.79
CA VAL A 228 -17.00 36.10 -6.62
C VAL A 228 -17.73 35.36 -5.51
N GLN A 229 -17.25 34.17 -5.17
CA GLN A 229 -17.88 33.33 -4.16
C GLN A 229 -16.89 32.97 -3.06
N GLN A 230 -17.25 33.29 -1.82
CA GLN A 230 -16.55 32.81 -0.64
C GLN A 230 -17.38 31.74 0.06
N LYS A 231 -16.75 30.61 0.36
CA LYS A 231 -17.40 29.49 1.04
C LYS A 231 -16.49 28.95 2.15
N PRO A 232 -17.01 28.78 3.37
CA PRO A 232 -16.33 28.01 4.39
C PRO A 232 -16.00 26.62 3.83
N THR A 233 -14.75 26.22 3.97
CA THR A 233 -14.26 24.92 3.54
C THR A 233 -13.53 24.24 4.69
N ARG A 234 -13.37 22.93 4.57
CA ARG A 234 -12.62 22.15 5.56
C ARG A 234 -11.79 21.10 4.88
N LYS A 235 -10.66 20.81 5.52
CA LYS A 235 -9.87 19.64 5.22
C LYS A 235 -10.10 18.62 6.33
N PHE A 236 -10.69 17.49 5.95
CA PHE A 236 -11.05 16.47 6.91
C PHE A 236 -9.82 15.88 7.58
N LYS A 237 -9.88 15.72 8.91
CA LYS A 237 -8.91 14.92 9.66
C LYS A 237 -8.90 13.48 9.12
N PRO A 238 -7.77 12.77 9.23
CA PRO A 238 -7.66 11.45 8.64
C PRO A 238 -8.61 10.44 9.30
N LEU A 239 -8.97 9.39 8.55
CA LEU A 239 -9.63 8.21 9.12
C LEU A 239 -8.65 7.44 10.02
N PRO A 240 -9.17 6.65 10.99
CA PRO A 240 -8.38 5.67 11.74
C PRO A 240 -7.53 4.78 10.84
N LEU A 241 -6.38 4.37 11.35
CA LEU A 241 -5.32 3.75 10.55
C LEU A 241 -5.57 2.25 10.34
N THR A 242 -5.65 1.82 9.09
CA THR A 242 -5.70 0.40 8.69
C THR A 242 -4.32 -0.10 8.27
N THR A 243 -4.18 -1.42 8.09
CA THR A 243 -2.96 -2.04 7.54
C THR A 243 -2.58 -1.46 6.18
N VAL A 244 -3.54 -1.36 5.26
CA VAL A 244 -3.32 -0.88 3.89
C VAL A 244 -2.83 0.57 3.89
N GLU A 245 -3.46 1.42 4.72
CA GLU A 245 -3.06 2.82 4.84
C GLU A 245 -1.69 2.98 5.51
N LEU A 246 -1.35 2.11 6.48
CA LEU A 246 -0.01 2.06 7.08
C LEU A 246 1.05 1.70 6.04
N GLN A 247 0.83 0.65 5.23
CA GLN A 247 1.79 0.23 4.20
C GLN A 247 1.98 1.31 3.11
N LYS A 248 0.89 1.92 2.63
CA LYS A 248 0.95 3.04 1.67
C LYS A 248 1.68 4.26 2.24
N ALA A 249 1.44 4.58 3.51
CA ALA A 249 2.11 5.68 4.17
C ALA A 249 3.60 5.40 4.40
N ALA A 250 3.95 4.18 4.83
CA ALA A 250 5.33 3.79 5.09
C ALA A 250 6.19 3.87 3.82
N THR A 251 5.67 3.38 2.69
CA THR A 251 6.36 3.44 1.40
C THR A 251 6.52 4.87 0.88
N ARG A 252 5.44 5.67 0.91
CA ARG A 252 5.43 7.04 0.38
C ARG A 252 6.18 8.05 1.25
N LEU A 253 6.08 7.93 2.57
CA LEU A 253 6.51 8.96 3.52
C LEU A 253 7.73 8.55 4.34
N LEU A 254 7.85 7.25 4.65
CA LEU A 254 8.91 6.72 5.50
C LEU A 254 9.97 5.95 4.71
N GLN A 255 9.82 5.80 3.39
CA GLN A 255 10.77 5.09 2.54
C GLN A 255 11.08 3.66 3.02
N MET A 256 10.08 3.00 3.61
CA MET A 256 10.12 1.60 4.04
C MET A 256 9.26 0.78 3.08
N SER A 257 9.69 -0.42 2.68
CA SER A 257 8.78 -1.30 1.94
C SER A 257 7.59 -1.70 2.82
N GLY A 258 6.49 -2.12 2.21
CA GLY A 258 5.32 -2.64 2.93
C GLY A 258 5.71 -3.79 3.85
N GLN A 259 6.58 -4.69 3.39
CA GLN A 259 7.06 -5.82 4.18
C GLN A 259 7.88 -5.35 5.40
N GLN A 260 8.82 -4.41 5.20
CA GLN A 260 9.60 -3.84 6.29
C GLN A 260 8.70 -3.14 7.32
N ALA A 261 7.71 -2.37 6.85
CA ALA A 261 6.75 -1.69 7.71
C ALA A 261 5.95 -2.68 8.57
N MET A 262 5.48 -3.79 8.00
CA MET A 262 4.75 -4.82 8.75
C MET A 262 5.63 -5.52 9.78
N THR A 263 6.86 -5.89 9.45
CA THR A 263 7.80 -6.48 10.41
C THR A 263 8.09 -5.54 11.58
N ILE A 264 8.28 -4.25 11.32
CA ILE A 264 8.49 -3.25 12.37
C ILE A 264 7.22 -3.07 13.21
N ALA A 265 6.05 -3.01 12.58
CA ALA A 265 4.78 -2.87 13.28
C ALA A 265 4.50 -4.06 14.22
N GLU A 266 4.76 -5.29 13.77
CA GLU A 266 4.69 -6.50 14.60
C GLU A 266 5.66 -6.42 15.78
N GLY A 267 6.90 -5.94 15.56
CA GLY A 267 7.86 -5.70 16.63
C GLY A 267 7.35 -4.69 17.66
N LEU A 268 6.73 -3.59 17.22
CA LEU A 268 6.12 -2.58 18.11
C LEU A 268 4.92 -3.14 18.89
N TYR A 269 4.09 -3.96 18.25
CA TYR A 269 2.97 -4.65 18.90
C TYR A 269 3.46 -5.63 19.97
N ASN A 270 4.47 -6.45 19.66
CA ASN A 270 5.07 -7.39 20.61
C ASN A 270 5.72 -6.70 21.81
N LYS A 271 6.25 -5.48 21.62
CA LYS A 271 6.74 -4.61 22.70
C LYS A 271 5.62 -3.89 23.47
N GLY A 272 4.37 -3.98 23.02
CA GLY A 272 3.20 -3.36 23.64
C GLY A 272 3.00 -1.87 23.34
N PHE A 273 3.66 -1.34 22.31
CA PHE A 273 3.57 0.08 21.96
C PHE A 273 2.38 0.43 21.06
N ILE A 274 1.96 -0.49 20.20
CA ILE A 274 0.81 -0.30 19.30
C ILE A 274 -0.17 -1.47 19.40
N SER A 275 -1.41 -1.24 18.97
CA SER A 275 -2.39 -2.32 18.77
C SER A 275 -1.96 -3.24 17.64
N TYR A 276 -2.59 -4.40 17.55
CA TYR A 276 -2.30 -5.39 16.52
C TYR A 276 -2.35 -4.76 15.10
N PRO A 277 -1.27 -4.90 14.29
CA PRO A 277 -1.11 -4.09 13.08
C PRO A 277 -1.74 -4.68 11.82
N ARG A 278 -2.40 -5.84 11.92
CA ARG A 278 -3.10 -6.51 10.82
C ARG A 278 -4.60 -6.41 11.04
N THR A 279 -5.16 -5.28 10.62
CA THR A 279 -6.59 -4.95 10.70
C THR A 279 -7.07 -4.20 9.46
N GLU A 280 -8.33 -4.45 9.08
CA GLU A 280 -9.04 -3.70 8.04
C GLU A 280 -9.96 -2.62 8.66
N THR A 281 -10.04 -2.54 9.98
CA THR A 281 -10.95 -1.68 10.71
C THR A 281 -10.52 -0.22 10.65
N ASP A 282 -11.40 0.65 10.13
CA ASP A 282 -11.20 2.10 9.99
C ASP A 282 -12.15 2.91 10.88
N ARG A 283 -12.61 2.32 11.99
CA ARG A 283 -13.48 2.92 13.00
C ARG A 283 -13.13 2.44 14.40
N PHE A 284 -13.17 3.31 15.41
CA PHE A 284 -13.01 2.89 16.80
C PHE A 284 -14.35 2.48 17.42
N ASP A 285 -14.31 1.51 18.33
CA ASP A 285 -15.46 1.17 19.18
C ASP A 285 -15.81 2.36 20.10
N LYS A 286 -17.11 2.67 20.24
CA LYS A 286 -17.60 3.78 21.07
C LYS A 286 -17.31 3.59 22.56
N GLY A 287 -17.16 2.36 23.03
CA GLY A 287 -16.80 2.02 24.41
C GLY A 287 -15.31 2.12 24.70
N MET A 288 -14.46 2.31 23.68
CA MET A 288 -13.02 2.44 23.89
C MET A 288 -12.67 3.81 24.50
N ASN A 289 -11.91 3.82 25.59
CA ASN A 289 -11.46 5.07 26.23
C ASN A 289 -10.26 5.68 25.48
N LEU A 290 -10.54 6.30 24.33
CA LEU A 290 -9.53 6.95 23.49
C LEU A 290 -8.83 8.12 24.20
N ARG A 291 -9.52 8.82 25.12
CA ARG A 291 -8.93 9.93 25.88
C ARG A 291 -7.78 9.45 26.76
N ALA A 292 -7.93 8.30 27.42
CA ALA A 292 -6.84 7.70 28.20
C ALA A 292 -5.62 7.34 27.32
N LEU A 293 -5.83 6.92 26.08
CA LEU A 293 -4.75 6.66 25.13
C LEU A 293 -4.05 7.96 24.67
N VAL A 294 -4.81 9.05 24.50
CA VAL A 294 -4.26 10.39 24.24
C VAL A 294 -3.42 10.89 25.42
N GLU A 295 -3.91 10.73 26.65
CA GLU A 295 -3.20 11.13 27.88
C GLU A 295 -1.84 10.44 28.01
N LYS A 296 -1.75 9.17 27.62
CA LYS A 296 -0.49 8.42 27.59
C LYS A 296 0.55 9.05 26.66
N GLN A 297 0.17 9.84 25.66
CA GLN A 297 1.10 10.44 24.68
C GLN A 297 1.61 11.84 25.06
N THR A 298 1.21 12.39 26.20
CA THR A 298 1.55 13.76 26.64
C THR A 298 3.04 13.96 26.92
N SER A 299 3.78 12.89 27.22
CA SER A 299 5.21 12.94 27.54
C SER A 299 6.14 13.18 26.35
N ASP A 300 5.69 13.03 25.09
CA ASP A 300 6.55 13.26 23.93
C ASP A 300 6.79 14.75 23.68
N GLN A 301 8.04 15.17 23.47
CA GLN A 301 8.36 16.59 23.28
C GLN A 301 7.79 17.17 21.97
N ARG A 302 7.52 16.34 20.95
CA ARG A 302 7.15 16.80 19.60
C ARG A 302 5.63 16.92 19.39
N TRP A 303 4.83 16.12 20.10
CA TRP A 303 3.37 16.14 20.00
C TRP A 303 2.66 16.14 21.35
N GLY A 304 3.38 15.99 22.45
CA GLY A 304 2.84 15.98 23.81
C GLY A 304 2.00 17.21 24.16
N PRO A 305 2.43 18.45 23.81
CA PRO A 305 1.59 19.63 24.00
C PRO A 305 0.24 19.56 23.27
N PHE A 306 0.22 18.99 22.07
CA PHE A 306 -1.02 18.76 21.32
C PHE A 306 -1.90 17.71 22.01
N ALA A 307 -1.30 16.59 22.44
CA ALA A 307 -2.01 15.56 23.19
C ALA A 307 -2.59 16.10 24.52
N GLN A 308 -1.86 16.97 25.22
CA GLN A 308 -2.32 17.62 26.45
C GLN A 308 -3.55 18.51 26.18
N ASN A 309 -3.55 19.27 25.09
CA ASN A 309 -4.70 20.07 24.70
C ASN A 309 -5.94 19.20 24.43
N LEU A 310 -5.77 18.10 23.67
CA LEU A 310 -6.86 17.14 23.46
C LEU A 310 -7.39 16.57 24.78
N ALA A 311 -6.49 16.12 25.65
CA ALA A 311 -6.85 15.58 26.97
C ALA A 311 -7.61 16.61 27.84
N SER A 312 -7.26 17.90 27.72
CA SER A 312 -7.80 19.01 28.52
C SER A 312 -9.09 19.63 27.96
N GLY A 313 -9.69 19.05 26.91
CA GLY A 313 -11.01 19.45 26.42
C GLY A 313 -11.16 19.52 24.90
N ALA A 314 -10.05 19.60 24.15
CA ALA A 314 -10.10 19.69 22.69
C ALA A 314 -10.33 18.34 21.97
N PHE A 315 -10.38 17.23 22.70
CA PHE A 315 -10.64 15.91 22.13
C PHE A 315 -11.98 15.86 21.39
N LYS A 316 -11.94 15.31 20.18
CA LYS A 316 -13.09 14.97 19.35
C LYS A 316 -13.05 13.50 19.02
N GLN A 317 -14.23 12.88 18.97
CA GLN A 317 -14.33 11.50 18.51
C GLN A 317 -13.79 11.36 17.08
N PRO A 318 -12.98 10.31 16.79
CA PRO A 318 -12.56 10.00 15.44
C PRO A 318 -13.73 9.85 14.47
N ARG A 319 -13.47 10.15 13.19
CA ARG A 319 -14.42 9.87 12.11
C ARG A 319 -14.55 8.35 11.94
N GLU A 320 -15.76 7.88 11.64
CA GLU A 320 -15.99 6.48 11.29
C GLU A 320 -15.79 6.29 9.79
N GLY A 321 -14.95 5.31 9.42
CA GLY A 321 -14.91 4.80 8.06
C GLY A 321 -16.02 3.77 7.79
N ARG A 322 -15.80 2.89 6.81
CA ARG A 322 -16.82 1.93 6.33
C ARG A 322 -16.48 0.47 6.66
N HIS A 323 -15.29 0.20 7.18
CA HIS A 323 -14.73 -1.14 7.31
C HIS A 323 -14.53 -1.51 8.77
N ASP A 324 -14.86 -2.75 9.10
CA ASP A 324 -14.79 -3.31 10.45
C ASP A 324 -14.64 -4.83 10.33
N ASP A 325 -13.47 -5.33 10.71
CA ASP A 325 -13.15 -6.76 10.69
C ASP A 325 -13.77 -7.54 11.85
N LYS A 326 -14.39 -6.84 12.82
CA LYS A 326 -15.00 -7.39 14.04
C LYS A 326 -14.03 -8.14 14.95
N ALA A 327 -12.72 -7.98 14.74
CA ALA A 327 -11.66 -8.65 15.49
C ALA A 327 -10.74 -7.65 16.19
N HIS A 328 -10.32 -6.61 15.47
CA HIS A 328 -9.32 -5.66 15.92
C HIS A 328 -9.79 -4.21 15.75
N PRO A 329 -9.45 -3.32 16.70
CA PRO A 329 -9.57 -1.88 16.49
C PRO A 329 -8.52 -1.39 15.47
N PRO A 330 -8.67 -0.17 14.94
CA PRO A 330 -7.67 0.45 14.07
C PRO A 330 -6.28 0.48 14.71
N ILE A 331 -5.23 0.61 13.93
CA ILE A 331 -3.84 0.68 14.42
C ILE A 331 -3.65 1.99 15.21
N HIS A 332 -3.31 1.88 16.49
CA HIS A 332 -3.15 3.04 17.39
C HIS A 332 -2.09 2.79 18.47
N PRO A 333 -1.52 3.85 19.08
CA PRO A 333 -0.58 3.67 20.19
C PRO A 333 -1.30 3.23 21.47
N ILE A 334 -0.75 2.24 22.16
CA ILE A 334 -1.29 1.68 23.42
C ILE A 334 -0.67 2.35 24.65
N THR A 335 0.60 2.69 24.55
CA THR A 335 1.37 3.41 25.57
C THR A 335 2.43 4.28 24.90
N TYR A 336 3.02 5.21 25.64
CA TYR A 336 4.13 6.00 25.14
C TYR A 336 5.40 5.17 25.02
N ALA A 337 6.02 5.23 23.84
CA ALA A 337 7.33 4.66 23.58
C ALA A 337 8.39 5.78 23.57
N SER A 338 9.30 5.78 24.54
CA SER A 338 10.46 6.66 24.52
C SER A 338 11.33 6.36 23.29
N PRO A 339 11.87 7.37 22.58
CA PRO A 339 12.83 7.14 21.50
C PRO A 339 14.03 6.27 21.92
N SER A 340 14.41 6.27 23.20
CA SER A 340 15.54 5.48 23.71
C SER A 340 15.32 3.96 23.70
N VAL A 341 14.07 3.49 23.60
CA VAL A 341 13.74 2.06 23.56
C VAL A 341 13.36 1.57 22.15
N LEU A 342 13.48 2.45 21.16
CA LEU A 342 13.14 2.19 19.77
C LEU A 342 14.39 2.29 18.89
N SER A 343 14.49 1.40 17.90
CA SER A 343 15.40 1.61 16.78
C SER A 343 14.97 2.83 15.95
N ARG A 344 15.85 3.31 15.06
CA ARG A 344 15.54 4.46 14.20
C ARG A 344 14.27 4.25 13.37
N ASP A 345 14.10 3.09 12.76
CA ASP A 345 12.95 2.82 11.90
C ASP A 345 11.69 2.50 12.72
N GLU A 346 11.83 1.85 13.88
CA GLU A 346 10.75 1.71 14.87
C GLU A 346 10.22 3.07 15.32
N ALA A 347 11.12 4.01 15.65
CA ALA A 347 10.74 5.35 16.09
C ALA A 347 10.00 6.13 15.01
N ARG A 348 10.39 5.98 13.73
CA ARG A 348 9.73 6.64 12.59
C ARG A 348 8.34 6.09 12.32
N LEU A 349 8.16 4.77 12.38
CA LEU A 349 6.86 4.14 12.20
C LEU A 349 5.93 4.43 13.39
N TYR A 350 6.44 4.33 14.62
CA TYR A 350 5.70 4.67 15.84
C TYR A 350 5.25 6.15 15.85
N GLU A 351 6.12 7.09 15.48
CA GLU A 351 5.77 8.51 15.35
C GLU A 351 4.62 8.71 14.36
N TYR A 352 4.65 8.03 13.21
CA TYR A 352 3.54 8.10 12.26
C TYR A 352 2.22 7.60 12.87
N VAL A 353 2.23 6.44 13.52
CA VAL A 353 1.05 5.86 14.18
C VAL A 353 0.51 6.80 15.27
N ALA A 354 1.38 7.34 16.13
CA ALA A 354 1.00 8.24 17.21
C ALA A 354 0.40 9.56 16.69
N ARG A 355 1.07 10.21 15.73
CA ARG A 355 0.57 11.46 15.12
C ARG A 355 -0.74 11.24 14.37
N ARG A 356 -0.88 10.12 13.65
CA ARG A 356 -2.11 9.74 12.95
C ARG A 356 -3.27 9.57 13.93
N PHE A 357 -3.03 8.88 15.06
CA PHE A 357 -4.04 8.70 16.11
C PHE A 357 -4.48 10.03 16.74
N LEU A 358 -3.52 10.89 17.14
CA LEU A 358 -3.83 12.21 17.71
C LEU A 358 -4.59 13.09 16.72
N ALA A 359 -4.24 13.04 15.44
CA ALA A 359 -4.95 13.74 14.38
C ALA A 359 -6.41 13.26 14.23
N CYS A 360 -6.66 11.96 14.32
CA CYS A 360 -8.01 11.40 14.33
C CYS A 360 -8.84 11.95 15.51
N CYS A 361 -8.20 12.20 16.64
CA CYS A 361 -8.83 12.69 17.87
C CYS A 361 -8.98 14.23 17.94
N SER A 362 -8.63 14.95 16.88
CA SER A 362 -8.69 16.43 16.77
C SER A 362 -9.91 16.90 15.98
N ASP A 363 -10.09 18.21 15.83
CA ASP A 363 -10.98 18.81 14.82
C ASP A 363 -10.40 18.77 13.40
N ASP A 364 -11.30 18.85 12.41
CA ASP A 364 -10.94 19.09 11.00
C ASP A 364 -10.23 20.44 10.86
N ALA A 365 -9.39 20.62 9.85
CA ALA A 365 -8.85 21.96 9.57
C ALA A 365 -9.92 22.80 8.86
N HIS A 366 -10.05 24.08 9.23
CA HIS A 366 -11.04 25.00 8.67
C HIS A 366 -10.39 26.14 7.89
N GLY A 367 -11.04 26.54 6.80
CA GLY A 367 -10.56 27.60 5.94
C GLY A 367 -11.68 28.30 5.20
N MET A 368 -11.33 29.36 4.47
CA MET A 368 -12.24 30.06 3.57
C MET A 368 -11.75 29.88 2.14
N ALA A 369 -12.56 29.24 1.30
CA ALA A 369 -12.29 29.12 -0.12
C ALA A 369 -12.88 30.34 -0.84
N THR A 370 -12.09 30.97 -1.71
CA THR A 370 -12.52 32.04 -2.61
C THR A 370 -12.41 31.54 -4.04
N ASP A 371 -13.53 31.59 -4.75
CA ASP A 371 -13.68 31.21 -6.14
C ASP A 371 -14.06 32.46 -6.95
N VAL A 372 -13.18 32.85 -7.89
CA VAL A 372 -13.37 34.01 -8.77
C VAL A 372 -13.45 33.51 -10.20
N GLU A 373 -14.57 33.77 -10.86
CA GLU A 373 -14.70 33.56 -12.30
C GLU A 373 -14.73 34.89 -13.04
N LEU A 374 -14.12 34.90 -14.21
CA LEU A 374 -14.16 36.04 -15.12
C LEU A 374 -14.50 35.57 -16.55
N GLU A 375 -15.03 36.50 -17.33
CA GLU A 375 -15.23 36.37 -18.77
C GLU A 375 -14.28 37.32 -19.52
N PHE A 376 -13.62 36.80 -20.54
CA PHE A 376 -12.71 37.54 -21.41
C PHE A 376 -12.87 37.05 -22.85
N GLY A 377 -13.32 37.91 -23.77
CA GLY A 377 -13.55 37.53 -25.18
C GLY A 377 -14.66 36.50 -25.43
N GLY A 378 -15.56 36.30 -24.46
CA GLY A 378 -16.56 35.23 -24.46
C GLY A 378 -16.05 33.88 -23.95
N GLU A 379 -14.80 33.83 -23.47
CA GLU A 379 -14.23 32.67 -22.79
C GLU A 379 -14.21 32.89 -21.27
N ARG A 380 -14.33 31.82 -20.50
CA ARG A 380 -14.40 31.88 -19.03
C ARG A 380 -13.16 31.31 -18.37
N PHE A 381 -12.74 31.96 -17.28
CA PHE A 381 -11.55 31.59 -16.52
C PHE A 381 -11.83 31.61 -15.03
N ASN A 382 -11.03 30.86 -14.27
CA ASN A 382 -11.22 30.65 -12.84
C ASN A 382 -9.92 30.81 -12.05
N ALA A 383 -9.99 31.54 -10.94
CA ALA A 383 -8.97 31.51 -9.90
C ALA A 383 -9.60 30.96 -8.61
N TYR A 384 -8.89 30.03 -7.97
CA TYR A 384 -9.29 29.42 -6.72
C TYR A 384 -8.20 29.59 -5.67
N GLY A 385 -8.57 30.10 -4.50
CA GLY A 385 -7.65 30.28 -3.38
C GLY A 385 -8.29 29.86 -2.06
N VAL A 386 -7.48 29.36 -1.13
CA VAL A 386 -7.92 29.01 0.22
C VAL A 386 -7.10 29.79 1.23
N ILE A 387 -7.75 30.31 2.26
CA ILE A 387 -7.08 30.82 3.45
C ILE A 387 -7.38 29.85 4.58
N VAL A 388 -6.34 29.26 5.17
CA VAL A 388 -6.51 28.39 6.36
C VAL A 388 -6.73 29.30 7.57
N LEU A 389 -7.88 29.14 8.21
CA LEU A 389 -8.26 29.89 9.41
C LEU A 389 -7.86 29.13 10.67
N GLU A 390 -8.08 27.81 10.68
CA GLU A 390 -7.75 26.93 11.80
C GLU A 390 -7.04 25.68 11.27
N ARG A 391 -5.82 25.43 11.75
CA ARG A 391 -5.01 24.29 11.30
C ARG A 391 -5.42 22.97 11.95
N ASN A 392 -5.84 23.03 13.21
CA ASN A 392 -6.35 21.90 13.99
C ASN A 392 -5.45 20.65 13.83
N TYR A 393 -5.96 19.54 13.28
CA TYR A 393 -5.18 18.30 13.15
C TYR A 393 -3.87 18.45 12.36
N LEU A 394 -3.75 19.45 11.48
CA LEU A 394 -2.55 19.71 10.69
C LEU A 394 -1.35 20.17 11.54
N ASP A 395 -1.57 20.57 12.80
CA ASP A 395 -0.49 20.95 13.72
C ASP A 395 0.24 19.73 14.28
N VAL A 396 -0.44 18.58 14.41
CA VAL A 396 0.20 17.32 14.83
C VAL A 396 0.57 16.43 13.65
N PHE A 397 -0.23 16.42 12.57
CA PHE A 397 -0.06 15.53 11.43
C PHE A 397 0.77 16.15 10.30
N ILE A 398 2.06 16.36 10.57
CA ILE A 398 3.03 17.00 9.67
C ILE A 398 3.22 16.31 8.30
N TYR A 399 2.70 15.10 8.14
CA TYR A 399 2.74 14.34 6.89
C TYR A 399 1.71 14.82 5.87
N GLU A 400 0.76 15.65 6.31
CA GLU A 400 -0.26 16.23 5.45
C GLU A 400 -0.13 17.74 5.44
N LYS A 401 -0.24 18.33 4.24
CA LYS A 401 -0.29 19.77 4.04
C LYS A 401 -1.62 20.14 3.43
N TRP A 402 -2.14 21.32 3.75
CA TRP A 402 -3.23 21.93 2.99
C TRP A 402 -2.60 22.81 1.92
N ASN A 403 -2.22 22.19 0.79
CA ASN A 403 -1.69 22.93 -0.36
C ASN A 403 -2.84 23.70 -1.05
N ASN A 404 -2.51 24.79 -1.76
CA ASN A 404 -3.41 25.82 -2.32
C ASN A 404 -3.82 26.94 -1.34
N THR A 405 -3.00 27.21 -0.33
CA THR A 405 -3.17 28.39 0.52
C THR A 405 -2.72 29.66 -0.20
N VAL A 406 -3.48 30.05 -1.22
CA VAL A 406 -3.27 31.29 -1.97
C VAL A 406 -4.35 32.26 -1.54
N GLU A 407 -3.94 33.33 -0.88
CA GLU A 407 -4.84 34.44 -0.60
C GLU A 407 -5.01 35.28 -1.87
N LEU A 408 -6.18 35.15 -2.50
CA LEU A 408 -6.55 36.00 -3.63
C LEU A 408 -6.79 37.45 -3.15
N PRO A 409 -6.39 38.47 -3.92
CA PRO A 409 -6.78 39.85 -3.64
C PRO A 409 -8.30 40.01 -3.82
N LYS A 410 -8.89 41.08 -3.28
CA LYS A 410 -10.35 41.27 -3.25
C LYS A 410 -10.94 41.64 -4.62
N PHE A 411 -11.67 40.72 -5.25
CA PHE A 411 -12.42 40.99 -6.48
C PHE A 411 -13.88 41.38 -6.17
N THR A 412 -14.51 42.15 -7.08
CA THR A 412 -15.92 42.56 -7.01
C THR A 412 -16.66 42.08 -8.26
N GLU A 413 -17.82 41.47 -8.09
CA GLU A 413 -18.63 41.03 -9.22
C GLU A 413 -19.05 42.22 -10.09
N GLY A 414 -18.95 42.05 -11.42
CA GLY A 414 -19.18 43.11 -12.40
C GLY A 414 -17.99 44.03 -12.64
N GLU A 415 -16.91 43.97 -11.84
CA GLU A 415 -15.73 44.78 -12.08
C GLU A 415 -15.03 44.38 -13.39
N ARG A 416 -14.40 45.36 -14.03
CA ARG A 416 -13.65 45.16 -15.27
C ARG A 416 -12.20 45.56 -15.09
N PHE A 417 -11.30 44.75 -15.62
CA PHE A 417 -9.87 45.06 -15.62
C PHE A 417 -9.19 44.52 -16.88
N GLN A 418 -8.07 45.12 -17.25
CA GLN A 418 -7.18 44.57 -18.26
C GLN A 418 -6.26 43.54 -17.58
N PRO A 419 -6.24 42.27 -18.02
CA PRO A 419 -5.27 41.30 -17.52
C PRO A 419 -3.85 41.84 -17.67
N THR A 420 -3.00 41.60 -16.67
CA THR A 420 -1.59 42.02 -16.74
C THR A 420 -0.87 41.25 -17.84
N GLU A 421 -1.25 39.98 -18.02
CA GLU A 421 -0.73 39.09 -19.03
C GLU A 421 -1.85 38.17 -19.53
N ALA A 422 -1.87 37.98 -20.84
CA ALA A 422 -2.68 36.98 -21.50
C ALA A 422 -1.78 36.29 -22.53
N MET A 423 -1.70 34.97 -22.46
CA MET A 423 -0.88 34.19 -23.39
C MET A 423 -1.56 32.89 -23.77
N MET A 424 -1.27 32.42 -24.99
CA MET A 424 -1.55 31.05 -25.38
C MET A 424 -0.33 30.19 -25.04
N THR A 425 -0.51 29.22 -24.15
CA THR A 425 0.54 28.26 -23.77
C THR A 425 0.41 26.99 -24.59
N GLU A 426 1.54 26.40 -24.96
CA GLU A 426 1.63 25.07 -25.55
C GLU A 426 2.14 24.07 -24.52
N GLY A 427 1.54 22.88 -24.49
CA GLY A 427 1.97 21.78 -23.67
C GLY A 427 1.88 20.46 -24.43
N LYS A 428 2.39 19.39 -23.81
CA LYS A 428 2.22 18.02 -24.30
C LYS A 428 1.72 17.14 -23.17
N THR A 429 0.82 16.23 -23.48
CA THR A 429 0.40 15.23 -22.49
C THR A 429 1.59 14.36 -22.10
N THR A 430 1.70 13.98 -20.83
CA THR A 430 2.77 13.12 -20.33
C THR A 430 2.25 11.71 -20.07
N ALA A 431 3.09 10.71 -20.31
CA ALA A 431 2.79 9.33 -19.94
C ALA A 431 2.52 9.23 -18.43
N PRO A 432 1.71 8.24 -17.98
CA PRO A 432 1.60 7.96 -16.56
C PRO A 432 2.96 7.56 -15.97
N GLY A 433 3.14 7.69 -14.65
CA GLY A 433 4.32 7.14 -13.99
C GLY A 433 4.25 5.61 -13.87
N TYR A 434 5.41 4.94 -13.83
CA TYR A 434 5.50 3.54 -13.37
C TYR A 434 4.93 3.40 -11.96
N LEU A 435 4.47 2.19 -11.60
CA LEU A 435 3.86 1.95 -10.29
C LEU A 435 4.90 2.08 -9.19
N THR A 436 4.57 2.86 -8.17
CA THR A 436 5.23 2.77 -6.86
C THR A 436 4.63 1.61 -6.06
N GLU A 437 5.24 1.25 -4.93
CA GLU A 437 4.66 0.24 -4.04
C GLU A 437 3.31 0.68 -3.45
N ALA A 438 3.17 1.96 -3.12
CA ALA A 438 1.88 2.51 -2.70
C ALA A 438 0.80 2.40 -3.79
N ASP A 439 1.16 2.61 -5.06
CA ASP A 439 0.21 2.46 -6.18
C ASP A 439 -0.17 0.99 -6.39
N LEU A 440 0.78 0.07 -6.26
CA LEU A 440 0.54 -1.36 -6.41
C LEU A 440 -0.35 -1.90 -5.29
N ILE A 441 -0.08 -1.51 -4.03
CA ILE A 441 -0.95 -1.81 -2.88
C ILE A 441 -2.37 -1.26 -3.13
N ALA A 442 -2.49 -0.02 -3.61
CA ALA A 442 -3.81 0.57 -3.90
C ALA A 442 -4.56 -0.17 -5.02
N LEU A 443 -3.85 -0.68 -6.04
CA LEU A 443 -4.46 -1.50 -7.09
C LEU A 443 -4.89 -2.87 -6.57
N MET A 444 -4.08 -3.52 -5.75
CA MET A 444 -4.43 -4.82 -5.13
C MET A 444 -5.68 -4.68 -4.24
N ASP A 445 -5.72 -3.67 -3.39
CA ASP A 445 -6.85 -3.33 -2.53
C ASP A 445 -8.13 -3.05 -3.33
N ALA A 446 -8.06 -2.16 -4.32
CA ALA A 446 -9.20 -1.82 -5.18
C ALA A 446 -9.74 -3.02 -5.97
N ASN A 447 -8.91 -4.02 -6.22
CA ASN A 447 -9.30 -5.25 -6.93
C ASN A 447 -9.59 -6.43 -5.98
N GLY A 448 -9.47 -6.25 -4.67
CA GLY A 448 -9.78 -7.26 -3.66
C GLY A 448 -8.88 -8.50 -3.73
N ILE A 449 -7.58 -8.32 -3.97
CA ILE A 449 -6.58 -9.40 -3.89
C ILE A 449 -5.51 -9.08 -2.85
N GLY A 450 -4.96 -10.11 -2.20
CA GLY A 450 -3.99 -9.91 -1.13
C GLY A 450 -4.63 -9.36 0.16
N THR A 451 -5.89 -9.73 0.42
CA THR A 451 -6.61 -9.40 1.66
C THR A 451 -5.95 -10.03 2.89
N ASP A 452 -6.44 -9.72 4.10
CA ASP A 452 -5.86 -10.21 5.36
C ASP A 452 -4.37 -9.83 5.53
N ALA A 453 -4.01 -8.60 5.12
CA ALA A 453 -2.65 -8.06 5.23
C ALA A 453 -1.54 -8.85 4.49
N THR A 454 -1.86 -9.52 3.38
CA THR A 454 -0.91 -10.33 2.58
C THR A 454 -0.31 -9.60 1.37
N MET A 455 -0.76 -8.38 1.03
CA MET A 455 -0.28 -7.63 -0.15
C MET A 455 1.24 -7.47 -0.19
N ALA A 456 1.87 -7.09 0.93
CA ALA A 456 3.31 -6.89 1.02
C ALA A 456 4.11 -8.17 0.69
N GLU A 457 3.61 -9.34 1.09
CA GLU A 457 4.25 -10.63 0.81
C GLU A 457 4.22 -10.94 -0.68
N HIS A 458 3.08 -10.72 -1.35
CA HIS A 458 2.95 -10.98 -2.78
C HIS A 458 3.78 -10.01 -3.63
N ILE A 459 3.90 -8.76 -3.20
CA ILE A 459 4.80 -7.77 -3.84
C ILE A 459 6.26 -8.18 -3.67
N GLN A 460 6.67 -8.58 -2.46
CA GLN A 460 8.03 -9.09 -2.23
C GLN A 460 8.30 -10.34 -3.10
N LYS A 461 7.31 -11.22 -3.25
CA LYS A 461 7.45 -12.44 -4.04
C LYS A 461 7.76 -12.19 -5.52
N ILE A 462 7.12 -11.21 -6.16
CA ILE A 462 7.43 -10.88 -7.57
C ILE A 462 8.82 -10.25 -7.73
N GLN A 463 9.35 -9.60 -6.69
CA GLN A 463 10.73 -9.10 -6.66
C GLN A 463 11.72 -10.26 -6.48
N ASP A 464 11.50 -11.13 -5.50
CA ASP A 464 12.36 -12.28 -5.20
C ASP A 464 12.48 -13.27 -6.37
N ARG A 465 11.44 -13.32 -7.21
CA ARG A 465 11.40 -14.14 -8.43
C ARG A 465 11.94 -13.43 -9.66
N GLU A 466 12.47 -12.22 -9.50
CA GLU A 466 13.05 -11.40 -10.57
C GLU A 466 12.07 -11.14 -11.74
N TYR A 467 10.76 -11.12 -11.46
CA TYR A 467 9.74 -10.76 -12.45
C TYR A 467 9.61 -9.24 -12.58
N VAL A 468 9.99 -8.51 -11.54
CA VAL A 468 10.06 -7.06 -11.54
C VAL A 468 11.40 -6.61 -10.96
N ALA A 469 11.93 -5.53 -11.51
CA ALA A 469 13.03 -4.79 -10.93
C ALA A 469 12.50 -3.51 -10.27
N THR A 470 13.20 -3.05 -9.24
CA THR A 470 12.92 -1.78 -8.59
C THR A 470 13.98 -0.77 -8.99
N ILE A 471 13.57 0.32 -9.62
CA ILE A 471 14.48 1.40 -10.00
C ILE A 471 14.15 2.66 -9.21
N SER A 472 15.18 3.41 -8.83
CA SER A 472 14.98 4.75 -8.30
C SER A 472 14.45 5.62 -9.43
N ARG A 473 13.31 6.28 -9.22
CA ARG A 473 12.85 7.33 -10.13
C ARG A 473 13.90 8.44 -10.10
N SER A 474 14.80 8.46 -11.08
CA SER A 474 15.58 9.66 -11.36
C SER A 474 14.56 10.75 -11.66
N GLY A 475 14.72 11.92 -11.03
CA GLY A 475 13.84 13.04 -11.27
C GLY A 475 13.95 13.45 -12.73
N GLN A 476 13.10 12.89 -13.60
CA GLN A 476 12.53 13.68 -14.68
C GLN A 476 11.67 14.71 -13.97
N THR A 477 12.30 15.81 -13.59
CA THR A 477 11.65 17.11 -13.53
C THR A 477 10.81 17.20 -14.79
N SER A 478 9.49 17.16 -14.62
CA SER A 478 8.60 17.89 -15.50
C SER A 478 9.21 19.28 -15.64
N ALA A 479 9.84 19.56 -16.77
CA ALA A 479 10.21 20.90 -17.15
C ALA A 479 8.90 21.69 -17.23
N GLY A 480 8.63 22.42 -16.16
CA GLY A 480 7.48 23.26 -15.93
C GLY A 480 7.90 24.26 -14.87
N ASP A 481 8.35 25.41 -15.36
CA ASP A 481 8.58 26.67 -14.69
C ASP A 481 9.57 26.69 -13.51
N GLU A 482 10.86 26.64 -13.82
CA GLU A 482 11.87 27.41 -13.08
C GLU A 482 12.84 28.03 -14.09
N ASP A 483 12.62 29.29 -14.45
CA ASP A 483 13.66 30.16 -14.99
C ASP A 483 13.42 31.61 -14.54
N ALA A 484 14.54 32.31 -14.38
CA ALA A 484 14.72 33.71 -14.01
C ALA A 484 14.60 34.09 -12.52
N ASP A 485 15.67 33.80 -11.78
CA ASP A 485 16.24 34.89 -10.97
C ASP A 485 17.77 34.74 -10.85
N THR A 486 18.52 35.66 -11.46
CA THR A 486 19.77 36.19 -10.90
C THR A 486 20.28 37.32 -11.79
N SER A 487 19.99 38.53 -11.33
CA SER A 487 20.62 39.78 -11.74
C SER A 487 22.12 39.79 -11.45
N THR A 488 22.85 40.34 -12.41
CA THR A 488 24.24 40.80 -12.37
C THR A 488 24.59 41.63 -11.13
N SER A 489 25.71 41.32 -10.48
CA SER A 489 26.54 42.35 -9.84
C SER A 489 28.03 41.98 -9.86
N THR A 490 28.81 43.02 -10.05
CA THR A 490 30.19 43.03 -10.52
C THR A 490 31.16 43.27 -9.36
N ARG A 491 32.41 42.82 -9.53
CA ARG A 491 33.69 43.26 -8.91
C ARG A 491 34.19 42.52 -7.66
N GLY A 492 35.45 42.11 -7.75
CA GLY A 492 36.31 41.85 -6.59
C GLY A 492 37.52 40.96 -6.86
N ARG A 493 38.57 41.48 -7.53
CA ARG A 493 39.90 40.84 -7.60
C ARG A 493 40.55 40.83 -6.20
N GLY A 494 41.17 39.72 -5.80
CA GLY A 494 42.07 39.64 -4.65
C GLY A 494 42.95 38.40 -4.69
N ARG A 495 44.24 38.59 -4.98
CA ARG A 495 45.31 37.58 -4.87
C ARG A 495 45.66 37.32 -3.40
N GLY A 496 45.94 36.08 -3.03
CA GLY A 496 46.58 35.73 -1.76
C GLY A 496 47.19 34.33 -1.80
N ARG A 497 48.51 34.24 -1.65
CA ARG A 497 49.35 33.04 -1.74
C ARG A 497 50.00 32.82 -0.36
N GLY A 498 50.08 31.57 0.10
CA GLY A 498 50.75 31.14 1.35
C GLY A 498 49.77 30.44 2.30
N GLY A 499 50.10 29.38 3.04
CA GLY A 499 51.33 28.64 3.26
C GLY A 499 50.99 27.35 4.05
N ARG A 500 51.98 26.46 4.19
CA ARG A 500 51.91 25.13 4.82
C ARG A 500 51.42 25.12 6.28
N GLY A 501 50.73 24.04 6.67
CA GLY A 501 50.50 23.67 8.08
C GLY A 501 49.92 22.26 8.22
N VAL A 502 50.61 21.42 8.98
CA VAL A 502 50.41 19.98 9.20
C VAL A 502 49.48 19.73 10.40
N ARG A 503 48.54 18.77 10.33
CA ARG A 503 48.29 17.71 11.34
C ARG A 503 46.96 16.97 11.10
N GLY A 504 46.99 15.66 11.34
CA GLY A 504 45.93 14.71 11.06
C GLY A 504 44.68 14.82 11.95
N GLY A 505 43.60 14.21 11.47
CA GLY A 505 42.33 14.09 12.16
C GLY A 505 41.48 13.00 11.50
N ARG A 506 41.04 12.06 12.33
CA ARG A 506 40.18 10.90 12.08
C ARG A 506 39.09 11.12 11.02
N GLY A 507 38.95 10.12 10.13
CA GLY A 507 37.82 10.00 9.23
C GLY A 507 36.51 9.84 9.99
N GLY A 508 35.71 10.91 10.03
CA GLY A 508 34.28 10.85 10.27
C GLY A 508 33.58 10.72 8.93
N SER A 509 32.99 9.56 8.67
CA SER A 509 32.03 9.39 7.57
C SER A 509 30.76 10.17 7.92
N SER A 510 30.70 11.43 7.48
CA SER A 510 29.45 12.17 7.38
C SER A 510 28.56 11.44 6.37
N SER A 511 27.66 10.61 6.88
CA SER A 511 26.56 10.05 6.11
C SER A 511 25.60 11.19 5.77
N SER A 512 25.88 11.86 4.66
CA SER A 512 24.90 12.71 3.99
C SER A 512 23.75 11.81 3.57
N GLY A 513 22.66 11.86 4.35
CA GLY A 513 21.40 11.21 4.04
C GLY A 513 20.79 11.80 2.77
N GLY A 514 21.27 11.36 1.62
CA GLY A 514 20.60 11.59 0.35
C GLY A 514 19.21 11.00 0.44
N ARG A 515 18.17 11.84 0.27
CA ARG A 515 16.80 11.37 0.06
C ARG A 515 16.81 10.47 -1.17
N GLY A 516 16.82 9.15 -0.96
CA GLY A 516 16.70 8.18 -2.03
C GLY A 516 15.42 8.47 -2.82
N GLY A 517 15.53 8.56 -4.15
CA GLY A 517 14.39 8.79 -5.03
C GLY A 517 13.29 7.74 -4.79
N LEU A 518 12.04 8.11 -5.08
CA LEU A 518 10.91 7.20 -4.95
C LEU A 518 11.13 5.98 -5.85
N LYS A 519 11.07 4.78 -5.26
CA LYS A 519 11.27 3.52 -5.97
C LYS A 519 10.02 3.15 -6.78
N VAL A 520 10.21 2.72 -8.02
CA VAL A 520 9.14 2.26 -8.92
C VAL A 520 9.43 0.87 -9.48
N PHE A 521 8.38 0.15 -9.82
CA PHE A 521 8.44 -1.19 -10.41
C PHE A 521 8.47 -1.12 -11.93
N VAL A 522 9.43 -1.83 -12.53
CA VAL A 522 9.53 -2.08 -13.97
C VAL A 522 9.59 -3.59 -14.16
N PRO A 523 8.76 -4.19 -15.03
CA PRO A 523 8.81 -5.62 -15.25
C PRO A 523 10.11 -6.01 -15.96
N THR A 524 10.68 -7.15 -15.62
CA THR A 524 11.78 -7.74 -16.39
C THR A 524 11.26 -8.32 -17.69
N GLN A 525 12.15 -8.64 -18.63
CA GLN A 525 11.74 -9.30 -19.88
C GLN A 525 11.03 -10.63 -19.63
N LEU A 526 11.45 -11.37 -18.60
CA LEU A 526 10.76 -12.58 -18.17
C LEU A 526 9.36 -12.28 -17.63
N GLY A 527 9.22 -11.27 -16.78
CA GLY A 527 7.91 -10.86 -16.26
C GLY A 527 6.94 -10.45 -17.38
N VAL A 528 7.43 -9.70 -18.37
CA VAL A 528 6.66 -9.33 -19.59
C VAL A 528 6.28 -10.57 -20.39
N ALA A 529 7.24 -11.46 -20.67
CA ALA A 529 7.01 -12.67 -21.46
C ALA A 529 5.93 -13.57 -20.84
N LEU A 530 5.95 -13.72 -19.52
CA LEU A 530 4.96 -14.53 -18.81
C LEU A 530 3.56 -13.92 -18.92
N ILE A 531 3.38 -12.64 -18.54
CA ILE A 531 2.05 -12.01 -18.57
C ILE A 531 1.49 -11.95 -19.99
N LEU A 532 2.27 -11.41 -20.95
CA LEU A 532 1.80 -11.31 -22.34
C LEU A 532 1.63 -12.67 -23.00
N GLY A 533 2.46 -13.66 -22.64
CA GLY A 533 2.33 -15.02 -23.14
C GLY A 533 0.99 -15.63 -22.76
N PHE A 534 0.55 -15.49 -21.51
CA PHE A 534 -0.77 -15.93 -21.07
C PHE A 534 -1.92 -15.07 -21.63
N ASP A 535 -1.77 -13.74 -21.69
CA ASP A 535 -2.80 -12.87 -22.26
C ASP A 535 -3.03 -13.17 -23.75
N ARG A 536 -1.97 -13.46 -24.53
CA ARG A 536 -2.05 -13.87 -25.94
C ARG A 536 -2.70 -15.23 -26.15
N MET A 537 -2.79 -16.07 -25.12
CA MET A 537 -3.59 -17.30 -25.20
C MET A 537 -5.10 -17.01 -25.32
N ASN A 538 -5.51 -15.77 -25.03
CA ASN A 538 -6.88 -15.25 -25.19
C ASN A 538 -7.91 -16.14 -24.50
N PHE A 539 -7.69 -16.41 -23.21
CA PHE A 539 -8.66 -17.10 -22.36
C PHE A 539 -9.77 -16.13 -21.98
N GLU A 540 -10.99 -16.66 -21.83
CA GLU A 540 -12.09 -15.92 -21.21
C GLU A 540 -11.71 -15.44 -19.80
N THR A 541 -10.95 -16.27 -19.07
CA THR A 541 -10.41 -15.94 -17.75
C THR A 541 -8.89 -15.79 -17.79
N SER A 542 -8.39 -14.55 -17.84
CA SER A 542 -6.94 -14.28 -17.81
C SER A 542 -6.35 -14.48 -16.41
N LEU A 543 -5.24 -15.23 -16.33
CA LEU A 543 -4.47 -15.39 -15.09
C LEU A 543 -3.74 -14.11 -14.68
N GLY A 544 -3.41 -13.24 -15.64
CA GLY A 544 -2.77 -11.94 -15.40
C GLY A 544 -3.74 -10.89 -14.84
N LYS A 545 -5.05 -11.18 -14.82
CA LYS A 545 -6.09 -10.32 -14.24
C LYS A 545 -6.52 -10.86 -12.86
N PRO A 546 -6.96 -9.99 -11.94
CA PRO A 546 -7.19 -10.36 -10.54
C PRO A 546 -8.46 -11.18 -10.29
N PHE A 547 -9.27 -11.49 -11.31
CA PHE A 547 -10.64 -12.00 -11.15
C PHE A 547 -10.73 -13.32 -10.39
N LEU A 548 -9.96 -14.34 -10.78
CA LEU A 548 -9.97 -15.64 -10.10
C LEU A 548 -9.49 -15.53 -8.66
N ARG A 549 -8.42 -14.75 -8.42
CA ARG A 549 -7.91 -14.57 -7.06
C ARG A 549 -8.92 -13.84 -6.19
N LYS A 550 -9.55 -12.78 -6.70
CA LYS A 550 -10.61 -12.05 -5.99
C LYS A 550 -11.76 -12.97 -5.61
N GLU A 551 -12.22 -13.81 -6.52
CA GLU A 551 -13.28 -14.80 -6.23
C GLU A 551 -12.84 -15.75 -5.10
N MET A 552 -11.60 -16.22 -5.12
CA MET A 552 -11.03 -17.06 -4.07
C MET A 552 -11.02 -16.36 -2.70
N GLU A 553 -10.58 -15.10 -2.62
CA GLU A 553 -10.60 -14.31 -1.36
C GLU A 553 -12.03 -14.14 -0.82
N ILE A 554 -13.00 -13.87 -1.71
CA ILE A 554 -14.42 -13.77 -1.35
C ILE A 554 -14.94 -15.10 -0.79
N LYS A 555 -14.53 -16.23 -1.39
CA LYS A 555 -14.88 -17.57 -0.90
C LYS A 555 -14.24 -17.88 0.45
N MET A 556 -13.00 -17.46 0.71
CA MET A 556 -12.37 -17.58 2.04
C MET A 556 -13.18 -16.84 3.11
N LYS A 557 -13.59 -15.60 2.81
CA LYS A 557 -14.47 -14.81 3.70
C LYS A 557 -15.83 -15.49 3.92
N ALA A 558 -16.41 -16.09 2.87
CA ALA A 558 -17.65 -16.84 2.99
C ALA A 558 -17.54 -18.08 3.87
N ILE A 559 -16.37 -18.75 3.93
CA ILE A 559 -16.11 -19.84 4.88
C ILE A 559 -16.14 -19.29 6.32
N CYS A 560 -15.40 -18.20 6.59
CA CYS A 560 -15.37 -17.56 7.91
C CYS A 560 -16.78 -17.16 8.40
N GLU A 561 -17.61 -16.62 7.51
CA GLU A 561 -18.98 -16.22 7.80
C GLU A 561 -19.97 -17.41 7.89
N GLY A 562 -19.55 -18.62 7.55
CA GLY A 562 -20.37 -19.83 7.54
C GLY A 562 -21.39 -19.89 6.40
N ARG A 563 -21.18 -19.12 5.32
CA ARG A 563 -22.01 -19.15 4.10
C ARG A 563 -21.65 -20.30 3.15
N THR A 564 -20.46 -20.87 3.30
CA THR A 564 -19.99 -22.06 2.57
C THR A 564 -19.00 -22.85 3.44
N ASN A 565 -18.46 -23.97 2.93
CA ASN A 565 -17.46 -24.79 3.61
C ASN A 565 -16.20 -24.99 2.75
N LYS A 566 -15.15 -25.52 3.38
CA LYS A 566 -13.84 -25.76 2.76
C LYS A 566 -13.95 -26.64 1.51
N GLU A 567 -14.68 -27.75 1.59
CA GLU A 567 -14.75 -28.78 0.56
C GLU A 567 -15.39 -28.25 -0.74
N VAL A 568 -16.48 -27.48 -0.60
CA VAL A 568 -17.16 -26.84 -1.74
C VAL A 568 -16.23 -25.83 -2.43
N VAL A 569 -15.58 -24.98 -1.64
CA VAL A 569 -14.65 -23.97 -2.18
C VAL A 569 -13.46 -24.61 -2.88
N LEU A 570 -12.85 -25.63 -2.28
CA LEU A 570 -11.76 -26.38 -2.92
C LEU A 570 -12.19 -26.96 -4.25
N ARG A 571 -13.33 -27.65 -4.31
CA ARG A 571 -13.83 -28.29 -5.53
C ARG A 571 -14.07 -27.27 -6.64
N GLU A 572 -14.75 -26.17 -6.35
CA GLU A 572 -15.08 -25.15 -7.35
C GLU A 572 -13.83 -24.41 -7.85
N SER A 573 -13.00 -23.92 -6.93
CA SER A 573 -11.80 -23.17 -7.31
C SER A 573 -10.78 -24.03 -8.03
N LEU A 574 -10.54 -25.27 -7.60
CA LEU A 574 -9.65 -26.18 -8.32
C LEU A 574 -10.20 -26.54 -9.71
N ALA A 575 -11.51 -26.69 -9.88
CA ALA A 575 -12.11 -26.93 -11.19
C ALA A 575 -11.86 -25.76 -12.15
N GLN A 576 -12.08 -24.52 -11.71
CA GLN A 576 -11.81 -23.31 -12.51
C GLN A 576 -10.33 -23.23 -12.91
N TYR A 577 -9.41 -23.38 -11.96
CA TYR A 577 -7.97 -23.30 -12.24
C TYR A 577 -7.47 -24.47 -13.10
N LYS A 578 -8.03 -25.68 -12.93
CA LYS A 578 -7.72 -26.84 -13.77
C LYS A 578 -8.14 -26.62 -15.23
N GLN A 579 -9.31 -26.04 -15.46
CA GLN A 579 -9.76 -25.69 -16.81
C GLN A 579 -8.78 -24.72 -17.49
N VAL A 580 -8.35 -23.66 -16.79
CA VAL A 580 -7.37 -22.71 -17.34
C VAL A 580 -6.00 -23.39 -17.55
N PHE A 581 -5.61 -24.31 -16.67
CA PHE A 581 -4.39 -25.08 -16.79
C PHE A 581 -4.38 -25.96 -18.06
N GLU A 582 -5.45 -26.72 -18.30
CA GLU A 582 -5.60 -27.57 -19.48
C GLU A 582 -5.57 -26.74 -20.78
N GLN A 583 -6.24 -25.59 -20.80
CA GLN A 583 -6.18 -24.65 -21.92
C GLN A 583 -4.76 -24.10 -22.14
N SER A 584 -4.02 -23.87 -21.07
CA SER A 584 -2.61 -23.43 -21.13
C SER A 584 -1.68 -24.47 -21.72
N GLN A 585 -1.92 -25.76 -21.43
CA GLN A 585 -1.19 -26.86 -22.06
C GLN A 585 -1.44 -26.92 -23.57
N GLN A 586 -2.70 -26.79 -23.99
CA GLN A 586 -3.07 -26.81 -25.41
C GLN A 586 -2.45 -25.65 -26.20
N LYS A 587 -2.30 -24.47 -25.57
CA LYS A 587 -1.73 -23.26 -26.19
C LYS A 587 -0.29 -22.98 -25.81
N LEU A 588 0.47 -23.99 -25.35
CA LEU A 588 1.86 -23.84 -24.91
C LEU A 588 2.77 -23.17 -25.96
N GLY A 589 2.51 -23.41 -27.25
CA GLY A 589 3.25 -22.76 -28.35
C GLY A 589 3.23 -21.23 -28.26
N VAL A 590 2.10 -20.64 -27.86
CA VAL A 590 1.94 -19.18 -27.72
C VAL A 590 2.88 -18.64 -26.63
N LEU A 591 2.96 -19.32 -25.49
CA LEU A 591 3.85 -18.93 -24.39
C LEU A 591 5.33 -19.04 -24.78
N ARG A 592 5.70 -20.12 -25.48
CA ARG A 592 7.07 -20.30 -25.99
C ARG A 592 7.44 -19.19 -26.97
N THR A 593 6.53 -18.80 -27.85
CA THR A 593 6.75 -17.67 -28.79
C THR A 593 6.94 -16.35 -28.05
N ALA A 594 6.10 -16.04 -27.07
CA ALA A 594 6.27 -14.83 -26.25
C ALA A 594 7.62 -14.83 -25.50
N CYS A 595 8.04 -15.97 -24.95
CA CYS A 595 9.36 -16.09 -24.31
C CYS A 595 10.50 -15.85 -25.30
N ARG A 596 10.42 -16.38 -26.53
CA ARG A 596 11.43 -16.13 -27.58
C ARG A 596 11.53 -14.64 -27.93
N GLU A 597 10.39 -14.00 -28.18
CA GLU A 597 10.31 -12.57 -28.52
C GLU A 597 10.92 -11.69 -27.42
N PHE A 598 10.46 -11.83 -26.17
CA PHE A 598 10.84 -10.89 -25.11
C PHE A 598 12.14 -11.25 -24.38
N VAL A 599 12.43 -12.53 -24.16
CA VAL A 599 13.62 -12.96 -23.39
C VAL A 599 14.85 -13.09 -24.28
N PHE A 600 14.70 -13.55 -25.53
CA PHE A 600 15.82 -13.81 -26.43
C PHE A 600 15.96 -12.75 -27.54
N GLY A 601 15.03 -11.80 -27.65
CA GLY A 601 15.10 -10.70 -28.62
C GLY A 601 14.97 -11.14 -30.07
N SER A 602 14.18 -12.19 -30.33
CA SER A 602 13.93 -12.76 -31.67
C SER A 602 12.88 -11.98 -32.45
#